data_AF-A0A6J2Y847-F1
#
_entry.id   AF-A0A6J2Y847-F1
#
_cell.length_a   1.000
_cell.length_b   1.000
_cell.length_c   1.000
_cell.angle_alpha   90.00
_cell.angle_beta   90.00
_cell.angle_gamma   90.00
#
_symmetry.space_group_name_H-M   'P 1'
#
loop_
_entity.id
_entity.type
_entity.pdbx_description
1 polymer ?
#
loop_
_entity_poly.entity_id
_entity_poly.type
_entity_poly.pdbx_seq_one_letter_code
_entity_poly.pdbx_strand_id
1 'polypeptide(L)'
;MEQDNVGLSFERIVRKERLLGIHKALAENSGNCLILQNAFERYFKILQQNTISQATVRRLKSFRANLTEGSNLGLITNLTVNLNGECSDNDYPSLDINETYILNVTQSVVQLASSSIWGILRGLESFSQLLYLGSDGYTVRHGIYDYPRYKHRGLLLDTSRHFIPLKQIYQIIDALEYNKMNVFHWHLVDDQSFPFVSQKFPELSQYGAYDPELYVYNTTDVQAVIEYARQRGIRVMPEIDTPGHTRSWGASHPEILTDCSVVQSGALGPLDPTKTETYTFLNDLLSEVRGVFKDAYIHLGGDEVGFECWENNEDIVKYMASNDISTYEDLESYYIQKIINSANSLKFNSIVWEEVFVNGVTLPNDTIVHVWRDYGNFKWVETMKSVTESNKPALLSACWYLDHLQTGGDWQGFYECDPTNFGGNEEEQNLVLGGM
;
A
#
# COMPACT_ATOMS: atom_id res chain seq x y z
N MET A 1 -1.36 -4.15 40.22
CA MET A 1 -1.58 -3.90 38.78
C MET A 1 -0.20 -3.93 38.15
N GLU A 2 0.28 -5.15 37.91
CA GLU A 2 1.55 -5.42 37.25
C GLU A 2 1.35 -5.24 35.74
N GLN A 3 2.24 -4.47 35.11
CA GLN A 3 2.39 -4.41 33.66
C GLN A 3 3.20 -5.64 33.25
N ASP A 4 2.63 -6.51 32.41
CA ASP A 4 3.33 -7.64 31.82
C ASP A 4 4.36 -7.13 30.79
N ASN A 5 5.56 -6.78 31.27
CA ASN A 5 6.72 -6.52 30.42
C ASN A 5 7.25 -7.85 29.86
N VAL A 6 7.01 -8.12 28.58
CA VAL A 6 7.62 -9.26 27.86
C VAL A 6 9.06 -8.89 27.49
N GLY A 7 9.99 -9.08 28.43
CA GLY A 7 11.43 -8.89 28.19
C GLY A 7 12.08 -10.14 27.60
N LEU A 8 12.53 -10.07 26.34
CA LEU A 8 13.10 -11.21 25.61
C LEU A 8 14.63 -11.15 25.52
N SER A 9 15.34 -12.02 26.24
CA SER A 9 16.81 -12.15 26.20
C SER A 9 17.27 -13.29 25.27
N PHE A 10 18.19 -12.99 24.33
CA PHE A 10 18.75 -13.92 23.34
C PHE A 10 20.13 -14.47 23.81
N GLU A 11 20.17 -15.55 24.59
CA GLU A 11 21.47 -16.14 24.97
C GLU A 11 22.06 -17.08 23.89
N ARG A 12 23.29 -16.76 23.46
CA ARG A 12 24.31 -17.59 22.73
C ARG A 12 24.17 -17.77 21.21
N ILE A 13 24.97 -16.99 20.46
CA ILE A 13 25.42 -17.24 19.07
C ILE A 13 26.92 -16.83 19.02
N VAL A 14 27.90 -17.59 18.50
CA VAL A 14 28.20 -17.88 17.09
C VAL A 14 29.10 -19.12 16.99
N ARG A 15 28.58 -20.24 16.44
CA ARG A 15 29.35 -21.27 15.68
C ARG A 15 28.37 -22.09 14.84
N LYS A 16 28.83 -22.54 13.67
CA LYS A 16 28.10 -23.09 12.51
C LYS A 16 27.10 -24.24 12.78
N GLU A 17 27.11 -24.85 13.97
CA GLU A 17 26.29 -26.01 14.33
C GLU A 17 25.06 -25.68 15.20
N ARG A 18 24.72 -24.40 15.40
CA ARG A 18 23.60 -24.00 16.29
C ARG A 18 22.49 -23.14 15.68
N LEU A 19 22.31 -23.15 14.37
CA LEU A 19 21.10 -22.55 13.77
C LEU A 19 19.82 -23.31 14.19
N LEU A 20 19.93 -24.60 14.56
CA LEU A 20 18.83 -25.39 15.13
C LEU A 20 18.43 -24.96 16.56
N GLY A 21 19.34 -24.37 17.35
CA GLY A 21 19.03 -23.90 18.72
C GLY A 21 18.26 -22.59 18.75
N ILE A 22 18.38 -21.79 17.68
CA ILE A 22 17.69 -20.52 17.49
C ILE A 22 16.19 -20.75 17.26
N HIS A 23 15.83 -21.82 16.54
CA HIS A 23 14.44 -22.22 16.30
C HIS A 23 13.66 -22.55 17.59
N LYS A 24 14.35 -23.03 18.63
CA LYS A 24 13.72 -23.48 19.88
C LYS A 24 13.53 -22.34 20.91
N ALA A 25 14.47 -21.39 20.97
CA ALA A 25 14.36 -20.21 21.83
C ALA A 25 13.37 -19.14 21.31
N LEU A 26 13.16 -19.06 19.98
CA LEU A 26 12.16 -18.17 19.36
C LEU A 26 10.71 -18.61 19.64
N ALA A 27 10.48 -19.92 19.78
CA ALA A 27 9.16 -20.50 20.04
C ALA A 27 8.74 -20.45 21.52
N GLU A 28 9.70 -20.39 22.46
CA GLU A 28 9.41 -20.49 23.90
C GLU A 28 9.15 -19.12 24.57
N ASN A 29 9.43 -18.00 23.90
CA ASN A 29 9.53 -16.71 24.59
C ASN A 29 8.77 -15.54 23.92
N SER A 30 8.35 -15.67 22.66
CA SER A 30 7.61 -14.63 21.91
C SER A 30 6.19 -14.30 22.44
N GLY A 31 5.74 -14.95 23.51
CA GLY A 31 4.32 -15.03 23.83
C GLY A 31 3.53 -15.62 22.65
N ASN A 32 2.20 -15.62 22.74
CA ASN A 32 1.35 -16.03 21.62
C ASN A 32 1.27 -14.96 20.52
N CYS A 33 2.41 -14.38 20.07
CA CYS A 33 2.47 -13.32 19.07
C CYS A 33 3.01 -13.84 17.74
N LEU A 34 2.11 -14.31 16.87
CA LEU A 34 2.43 -14.96 15.60
C LEU A 34 3.13 -14.02 14.61
N ILE A 35 2.74 -12.74 14.55
CA ILE A 35 3.39 -11.77 13.65
C ILE A 35 4.88 -11.65 13.97
N LEU A 36 5.21 -11.56 15.26
CA LEU A 36 6.57 -11.41 15.72
C LEU A 36 7.40 -12.68 15.51
N GLN A 37 6.81 -13.85 15.77
CA GLN A 37 7.43 -15.15 15.48
C GLN A 37 7.79 -15.27 14.00
N ASN A 38 6.84 -14.98 13.12
CA ASN A 38 7.05 -15.02 11.68
C ASN A 38 8.12 -14.03 11.23
N ALA A 39 8.11 -12.80 11.78
CA ALA A 39 9.15 -11.81 11.49
C ALA A 39 10.54 -12.31 11.88
N PHE A 40 10.70 -12.89 13.08
CA PHE A 40 11.97 -13.45 13.50
C PHE A 40 12.46 -14.56 12.58
N GLU A 41 11.58 -15.47 12.16
CA GLU A 41 11.94 -16.51 11.19
C GLU A 41 12.37 -15.92 9.84
N ARG A 42 11.65 -14.90 9.34
CA ARG A 42 11.99 -14.21 8.08
C ARG A 42 13.36 -13.54 8.15
N TYR A 43 13.57 -12.65 9.12
CA TYR A 43 14.82 -11.92 9.27
C TYR A 43 16.00 -12.84 9.55
N PHE A 44 15.78 -13.93 10.29
CA PHE A 44 16.81 -14.94 10.47
C PHE A 44 17.23 -15.60 9.14
N LYS A 45 16.29 -15.92 8.26
CA LYS A 45 16.58 -16.44 6.91
C LYS A 45 17.34 -15.41 6.06
N ILE A 46 16.94 -14.13 6.10
CA ILE A 46 17.62 -13.03 5.39
C ILE A 46 19.09 -12.93 5.85
N LEU A 47 19.33 -12.93 7.15
CA LEU A 47 20.67 -12.87 7.73
C LEU A 47 21.53 -14.09 7.36
N GLN A 48 20.93 -15.29 7.33
CA GLN A 48 21.63 -16.51 6.88
C GLN A 48 22.05 -16.44 5.41
N GLN A 49 21.17 -15.97 4.52
CA GLN A 49 21.44 -15.88 3.09
C GLN A 49 22.53 -14.85 2.78
N ASN A 50 22.54 -13.73 3.51
CA ASN A 50 23.58 -12.69 3.40
C ASN A 50 24.91 -13.10 4.04
N THR A 51 24.95 -14.25 4.73
CA THR A 51 26.20 -14.83 5.25
C THR A 51 26.96 -15.50 4.12
N ILE A 52 27.83 -14.71 3.48
CA ILE A 52 28.82 -15.13 2.50
C ILE A 52 29.40 -16.51 2.87
N SER A 53 29.44 -17.45 1.91
CA SER A 53 30.09 -18.75 2.12
C SER A 53 31.49 -18.55 2.72
N GLN A 54 31.86 -19.36 3.72
CA GLN A 54 33.15 -19.24 4.41
C GLN A 54 34.37 -19.27 3.45
N ALA A 55 34.20 -19.73 2.20
CA ALA A 55 35.23 -19.70 1.17
C ALA A 55 35.61 -18.28 0.73
N THR A 56 34.65 -17.36 0.60
CA THR A 56 34.92 -15.96 0.20
C THR A 56 35.52 -15.15 1.35
N VAL A 57 35.13 -15.45 2.61
CA VAL A 57 35.71 -14.84 3.81
C VAL A 57 37.22 -15.15 3.92
N ARG A 58 37.64 -16.38 3.57
CA ARG A 58 39.07 -16.73 3.51
C ARG A 58 39.84 -15.95 2.44
N ARG A 59 39.19 -15.64 1.31
CA ARG A 59 39.79 -14.87 0.20
C ARG A 59 39.95 -13.38 0.53
N LEU A 60 39.06 -12.82 1.36
CA LEU A 60 39.15 -11.43 1.83
C LEU A 60 40.17 -11.24 2.96
N LYS A 61 40.46 -12.28 3.76
CA LYS A 61 41.51 -12.23 4.80
C LYS A 61 42.91 -12.00 4.24
N SER A 62 43.20 -12.40 2.99
CA SER A 62 44.50 -12.11 2.38
C SER A 62 44.62 -10.68 1.84
N PHE A 63 43.51 -9.94 1.72
CA PHE A 63 43.49 -8.61 1.08
C PHE A 63 43.51 -7.45 2.09
N ARG A 64 43.20 -7.69 3.37
CA ARG A 64 42.98 -6.62 4.38
C ARG A 64 43.98 -6.58 5.55
N ALA A 65 45.13 -7.23 5.43
CA ALA A 65 46.17 -7.20 6.47
C ALA A 65 46.81 -5.81 6.75
N ASN A 66 46.31 -4.72 6.15
CA ASN A 66 46.90 -3.37 6.23
C ASN A 66 45.94 -2.26 6.72
N LEU A 67 44.87 -2.56 7.45
CA LEU A 67 44.05 -1.54 8.08
C LEU A 67 44.16 -1.63 9.60
N THR A 68 44.89 -0.66 10.16
CA THR A 68 45.19 -0.49 11.58
C THR A 68 43.98 -0.08 12.42
N GLU A 69 44.01 -0.59 13.65
CA GLU A 69 43.26 -0.28 14.88
C GLU A 69 42.33 0.94 14.89
N GLY A 70 41.06 0.68 15.24
CA GLY A 70 40.07 1.68 15.62
C GLY A 70 38.85 1.05 16.28
N SER A 71 38.80 1.11 17.62
CA SER A 71 37.73 0.67 18.53
C SER A 71 37.35 -0.82 18.50
N ASN A 72 37.69 -1.55 19.58
CA ASN A 72 37.11 -2.85 19.90
C ASN A 72 35.61 -2.68 20.19
N LEU A 73 34.79 -2.70 19.14
CA LEU A 73 33.36 -2.92 19.26
C LEU A 73 33.16 -4.43 19.34
N GLY A 74 32.64 -4.88 20.48
CA GLY A 74 32.45 -6.29 20.77
C GLY A 74 31.60 -6.99 19.71
N LEU A 75 31.79 -8.30 19.59
CA LEU A 75 30.92 -9.15 18.78
C LEU A 75 29.51 -9.09 19.34
N ILE A 76 28.52 -8.88 18.46
CA ILE A 76 27.12 -8.97 18.89
C ILE A 76 26.82 -10.43 19.20
N THR A 77 26.34 -10.66 20.42
CA THR A 77 25.99 -11.99 20.92
C THR A 77 24.49 -12.19 21.03
N ASN A 78 23.72 -11.09 21.12
CA ASN A 78 22.32 -11.07 21.51
C ASN A 78 21.59 -9.86 20.88
N LEU A 79 20.39 -10.11 20.33
CA LEU A 79 19.37 -9.09 20.04
C LEU A 79 18.20 -9.31 20.99
N THR A 80 17.97 -8.37 21.89
CA THR A 80 16.79 -8.33 22.77
C THR A 80 15.70 -7.51 22.08
N VAL A 81 14.48 -8.05 22.00
CA VAL A 81 13.32 -7.37 21.39
C VAL A 81 12.27 -7.13 22.45
N ASN A 82 11.96 -5.87 22.73
CA ASN A 82 11.03 -5.44 23.76
C ASN A 82 9.82 -4.77 23.11
N LEU A 83 8.72 -5.51 23.00
CA LEU A 83 7.42 -4.95 22.65
C LEU A 83 6.77 -4.45 23.94
N ASN A 84 6.67 -3.13 24.10
CA ASN A 84 6.15 -2.48 25.30
C ASN A 84 4.62 -2.32 25.28
N GLY A 85 3.96 -2.72 24.19
CA GLY A 85 2.51 -2.71 24.03
C GLY A 85 1.95 -4.13 23.94
N GLU A 86 0.63 -4.23 23.76
CA GLU A 86 -0.02 -5.52 23.53
C GLU A 86 0.30 -6.05 22.13
N CYS A 87 0.55 -7.35 22.01
CA CYS A 87 0.52 -8.01 20.71
C CYS A 87 -0.89 -8.55 20.47
N SER A 88 -1.63 -7.89 19.57
CA SER A 88 -2.89 -8.41 19.04
C SER A 88 -2.65 -9.00 17.66
N ASP A 89 -2.61 -10.33 17.59
CA ASP A 89 -2.50 -11.05 16.31
C ASP A 89 -3.72 -10.86 15.40
N ASN A 90 -4.82 -10.33 15.93
CA ASN A 90 -6.03 -10.04 15.16
C ASN A 90 -6.02 -8.63 14.55
N ASP A 91 -5.09 -7.77 14.95
CA ASP A 91 -5.04 -6.40 14.46
C ASP A 91 -4.46 -6.34 13.05
N TYR A 92 -5.01 -5.41 12.28
CA TYR A 92 -4.52 -5.01 10.97
C TYR A 92 -3.84 -3.64 11.09
N PRO A 93 -2.79 -3.37 10.29
CA PRO A 93 -2.23 -2.03 10.24
C PRO A 93 -3.31 -1.03 9.75
N SER A 94 -3.27 0.19 10.27
CA SER A 94 -4.17 1.29 9.93
C SER A 94 -3.35 2.54 9.61
N LEU A 95 -4.00 3.63 9.19
CA LEU A 95 -3.30 4.88 8.86
C LEU A 95 -2.55 5.48 10.07
N ASP A 96 -3.10 5.35 11.28
CA ASP A 96 -2.57 5.97 12.50
C ASP A 96 -1.70 5.03 13.35
N ILE A 97 -1.17 3.95 12.76
CA ILE A 97 -0.29 3.04 13.48
C ILE A 97 0.99 3.73 13.95
N ASN A 98 1.43 3.37 15.15
CA ASN A 98 2.73 3.79 15.63
C ASN A 98 3.82 2.88 15.04
N GLU A 99 4.73 3.46 14.25
CA GLU A 99 5.87 2.77 13.65
C GLU A 99 7.21 3.19 14.27
N THR A 100 7.16 3.97 15.36
CA THR A 100 8.36 4.46 16.06
C THR A 100 9.10 3.30 16.72
N TYR A 101 10.43 3.30 16.65
CA TYR A 101 11.26 2.32 17.33
C TYR A 101 12.59 2.91 17.79
N ILE A 102 13.20 2.20 18.75
CA ILE A 102 14.53 2.51 19.28
C ILE A 102 15.39 1.26 19.18
N LEU A 103 16.57 1.40 18.60
CA LEU A 103 17.60 0.38 18.57
C LEU A 103 18.79 0.89 19.39
N ASN A 104 19.03 0.32 20.57
CA ASN A 104 20.16 0.66 21.42
C ASN A 104 21.26 -0.38 21.28
N VAL A 105 22.48 0.08 21.01
CA VAL A 105 23.66 -0.79 20.87
C VAL A 105 24.55 -0.60 22.08
N THR A 106 24.69 -1.65 22.87
CA THR A 106 25.72 -1.75 23.91
C THR A 106 26.86 -2.62 23.40
N GLN A 107 27.95 -2.79 24.17
CA GLN A 107 29.18 -3.47 23.69
C GLN A 107 28.94 -4.81 22.97
N SER A 108 28.04 -5.66 23.47
CA SER A 108 27.79 -7.00 22.92
C SER A 108 26.31 -7.35 22.75
N VAL A 109 25.39 -6.44 23.08
CA VAL A 109 23.93 -6.63 23.06
C VAL A 109 23.27 -5.48 22.32
N VAL A 110 22.39 -5.82 21.39
CA VAL A 110 21.48 -4.88 20.74
C VAL A 110 20.10 -5.01 21.38
N GLN A 111 19.46 -3.90 21.69
CA GLN A 111 18.10 -3.85 22.23
C GLN A 111 17.21 -3.10 21.26
N LEU A 112 16.21 -3.77 20.69
CA LEU A 112 15.16 -3.16 19.87
C LEU A 112 13.91 -3.00 20.75
N ALA A 113 13.36 -1.79 20.82
CA ALA A 113 12.15 -1.50 21.58
C ALA A 113 11.15 -0.67 20.76
N SER A 114 9.86 -0.98 20.92
CA SER A 114 8.75 -0.18 20.41
C SER A 114 7.49 -0.44 21.25
N SER A 115 6.57 0.51 21.28
CA SER A 115 5.23 0.31 21.87
C SER A 115 4.26 -0.41 20.93
N SER A 116 4.68 -0.68 19.69
CA SER A 116 3.84 -1.27 18.65
C SER A 116 4.60 -2.36 17.91
N ILE A 117 3.91 -3.44 17.55
CA ILE A 117 4.48 -4.52 16.74
C ILE A 117 5.00 -4.00 15.40
N TRP A 118 4.32 -3.01 14.81
CA TRP A 118 4.71 -2.40 13.54
C TRP A 118 6.06 -1.69 13.62
N GLY A 119 6.31 -0.98 14.73
CA GLY A 119 7.63 -0.37 14.99
C GLY A 119 8.73 -1.41 15.18
N ILE A 120 8.42 -2.55 15.83
CA ILE A 120 9.36 -3.67 15.90
C ILE A 120 9.73 -4.18 14.50
N LEU A 121 8.75 -4.35 13.59
CA LEU A 121 9.02 -4.78 12.22
C LEU A 121 9.96 -3.81 11.49
N ARG A 122 9.76 -2.49 11.62
CA ARG A 122 10.67 -1.48 11.03
C ARG A 122 12.07 -1.54 11.62
N GLY A 123 12.16 -1.75 12.93
CA GLY A 123 13.44 -1.88 13.62
C GLY A 123 14.20 -3.16 13.29
N LEU A 124 13.50 -4.27 12.99
CA LEU A 124 14.13 -5.50 12.50
C LEU A 124 14.77 -5.30 11.13
N GLU A 125 14.11 -4.58 10.22
CA GLU A 125 14.71 -4.21 8.92
C GLU A 125 15.98 -3.40 9.13
N SER A 126 15.92 -2.33 9.91
CA SER A 126 17.10 -1.49 10.21
C SER A 126 18.22 -2.27 10.89
N PHE A 127 17.89 -3.16 11.84
CA PHE A 127 18.87 -4.05 12.44
C PHE A 127 19.56 -4.94 11.40
N SER A 128 18.78 -5.50 10.47
CA SER A 128 19.32 -6.38 9.43
C SER A 128 20.31 -5.65 8.50
N GLN A 129 20.05 -4.38 8.19
CA GLN A 129 20.91 -3.52 7.38
C GLN A 129 22.15 -3.04 8.15
N LEU A 130 22.03 -2.83 9.46
CA LEU A 130 23.14 -2.42 10.31
C LEU A 130 24.12 -3.55 10.63
N LEU A 131 23.70 -4.81 10.50
CA LEU A 131 24.55 -5.95 10.80
C LEU A 131 25.59 -6.15 9.69
N TYR A 132 26.87 -5.98 10.02
CA TYR A 132 27.95 -6.25 9.07
C TYR A 132 29.01 -7.18 9.66
N LEU A 133 29.69 -7.92 8.79
CA LEU A 133 30.71 -8.89 9.17
C LEU A 133 32.08 -8.20 9.33
N GLY A 134 32.56 -8.13 10.57
CA GLY A 134 33.92 -7.74 10.93
C GLY A 134 34.93 -8.89 10.84
N SER A 135 36.19 -8.61 11.19
CA SER A 135 37.30 -9.60 11.22
C SER A 135 37.02 -10.80 12.13
N ASP A 136 36.32 -10.54 13.23
CA ASP A 136 36.14 -11.47 14.34
C ASP A 136 34.69 -11.98 14.47
N GLY A 137 33.77 -11.47 13.64
CA GLY A 137 32.35 -11.82 13.61
C GLY A 137 31.44 -10.62 13.35
N TYR A 138 30.15 -10.77 13.64
CA TYR A 138 29.16 -9.70 13.38
C TYR A 138 29.23 -8.57 14.39
N THR A 139 29.01 -7.35 13.92
CA THR A 139 29.06 -6.12 14.72
C THR A 139 28.01 -5.13 14.23
N VAL A 140 27.56 -4.26 15.14
CA VAL A 140 26.67 -3.11 14.91
C VAL A 140 27.32 -1.90 15.58
N ARG A 141 27.31 -0.73 14.93
CA ARG A 141 28.05 0.46 15.40
C ARG A 141 27.19 1.54 16.07
N HIS A 142 25.93 1.66 15.66
CA HIS A 142 25.13 2.83 15.98
C HIS A 142 23.78 2.42 16.54
N GLY A 143 23.34 3.12 17.58
CA GLY A 143 21.94 3.12 17.98
C GLY A 143 21.12 4.02 17.06
N ILE A 144 19.80 3.77 17.02
CA ILE A 144 18.82 4.47 16.19
C ILE A 144 17.61 4.83 17.05
N TYR A 145 17.10 6.05 16.89
CA TYR A 145 15.72 6.42 17.20
C TYR A 145 15.09 6.86 15.88
N ASP A 146 13.99 6.25 15.46
CA ASP A 146 13.45 6.45 14.12
C ASP A 146 11.92 6.33 14.09
N TYR A 147 11.32 7.09 13.17
CA TYR A 147 9.87 7.20 12.94
C TYR A 147 9.62 7.76 11.53
N PRO A 148 8.49 7.41 10.89
CA PRO A 148 8.19 7.91 9.55
C PRO A 148 7.76 9.38 9.57
N ARG A 149 8.23 10.18 8.59
CA ARG A 149 7.73 11.55 8.35
C ARG A 149 6.25 11.55 7.94
N TYR A 150 5.84 10.58 7.13
CA TYR A 150 4.50 10.46 6.58
C TYR A 150 3.86 9.11 6.94
N LYS A 151 2.57 9.14 7.26
CA LYS A 151 1.80 7.96 7.68
C LYS A 151 1.42 7.04 6.52
N HIS A 152 1.19 7.60 5.33
CA HIS A 152 0.83 6.85 4.13
C HIS A 152 2.02 6.75 3.18
N ARG A 153 2.58 5.55 3.01
CA ARG A 153 3.72 5.30 2.11
C ARG A 153 3.38 4.11 1.23
N GLY A 154 2.81 4.41 0.07
CA GLY A 154 2.18 3.44 -0.81
C GLY A 154 3.00 3.05 -2.03
N LEU A 155 2.63 1.93 -2.64
CA LEU A 155 2.98 1.58 -4.01
C LEU A 155 1.71 1.07 -4.68
N LEU A 156 1.38 1.64 -5.84
CA LEU A 156 0.30 1.17 -6.70
C LEU A 156 0.78 -0.01 -7.56
N LEU A 157 -0.03 -1.08 -7.61
CA LEU A 157 0.13 -2.15 -8.57
C LEU A 157 -1.16 -2.32 -9.39
N ASP A 158 -1.04 -2.07 -10.70
CA ASP A 158 -2.07 -2.34 -11.70
C ASP A 158 -2.01 -3.82 -12.10
N THR A 159 -3.06 -4.55 -11.72
CA THR A 159 -3.22 -5.96 -12.10
C THR A 159 -4.28 -6.18 -13.18
N SER A 160 -4.82 -5.10 -13.73
CA SER A 160 -5.84 -5.14 -14.78
C SER A 160 -5.22 -5.08 -16.18
N ARG A 161 -4.35 -4.09 -16.43
CA ARG A 161 -3.70 -3.96 -17.75
C ARG A 161 -2.89 -5.20 -18.08
N HIS A 162 -2.24 -5.78 -17.07
CA HIS A 162 -1.64 -7.11 -17.13
C HIS A 162 -1.90 -7.87 -15.83
N PHE A 163 -2.26 -9.15 -15.95
CA PHE A 163 -2.36 -10.02 -14.77
C PHE A 163 -0.98 -10.26 -14.14
N ILE A 164 -0.87 -10.08 -12.83
CA ILE A 164 0.37 -10.29 -12.07
C ILE A 164 0.21 -11.51 -11.14
N PRO A 165 0.98 -12.61 -11.32
CA PRO A 165 0.79 -13.79 -10.48
C PRO A 165 1.15 -13.52 -9.01
N LEU A 166 0.51 -14.26 -8.09
CA LEU A 166 0.66 -14.08 -6.64
C LEU A 166 2.11 -14.09 -6.15
N LYS A 167 2.96 -14.90 -6.78
CA LYS A 167 4.39 -14.96 -6.43
C LYS A 167 5.06 -13.60 -6.61
N GLN A 168 4.77 -12.87 -7.67
CA GLN A 168 5.30 -11.54 -7.93
C GLN A 168 4.71 -10.51 -6.97
N ILE A 169 3.41 -10.61 -6.66
CA ILE A 169 2.77 -9.76 -5.63
C ILE A 169 3.46 -9.93 -4.27
N TYR A 170 3.77 -11.17 -3.86
CA TYR A 170 4.51 -11.42 -2.62
C TYR A 170 5.93 -10.84 -2.66
N GLN A 171 6.63 -10.92 -3.80
CA GLN A 171 7.94 -10.31 -3.96
C GLN A 171 7.90 -8.79 -3.86
N ILE A 172 6.86 -8.16 -4.39
CA ILE A 172 6.62 -6.71 -4.25
C ILE A 172 6.39 -6.37 -2.79
N ILE A 173 5.53 -7.12 -2.09
CA ILE A 173 5.25 -6.90 -0.66
C ILE A 173 6.52 -7.11 0.20
N ASP A 174 7.38 -8.06 -0.13
CA ASP A 174 8.69 -8.20 0.51
C ASP A 174 9.57 -6.97 0.28
N ALA A 175 9.59 -6.43 -0.96
CA ALA A 175 10.31 -5.19 -1.25
C ALA A 175 9.75 -3.97 -0.51
N LEU A 176 8.43 -3.89 -0.33
CA LEU A 176 7.78 -2.86 0.49
C LEU A 176 8.24 -2.94 1.95
N GLU A 177 8.35 -4.14 2.53
CA GLU A 177 8.87 -4.35 3.90
C GLU A 177 10.29 -3.79 4.03
N TYR A 178 11.18 -4.12 3.09
CA TYR A 178 12.58 -3.70 3.11
C TYR A 178 12.74 -2.18 3.00
N ASN A 179 11.84 -1.53 2.25
CA ASN A 179 11.83 -0.08 2.06
C ASN A 179 10.93 0.66 3.08
N LYS A 180 10.41 -0.04 4.09
CA LYS A 180 9.51 0.50 5.14
C LYS A 180 8.25 1.17 4.59
N MET A 181 7.79 0.76 3.41
CA MET A 181 6.49 1.12 2.86
C MET A 181 5.40 0.39 3.65
N ASN A 182 4.20 0.98 3.73
CA ASN A 182 3.13 0.45 4.59
C ASN A 182 1.75 0.39 3.92
N VAL A 183 1.65 0.75 2.64
CA VAL A 183 0.43 0.58 1.85
C VAL A 183 0.76 -0.13 0.53
N PHE A 184 0.02 -1.20 0.27
CA PHE A 184 -0.09 -1.82 -1.04
C PHE A 184 -1.41 -1.35 -1.65
N HIS A 185 -1.33 -0.41 -2.58
CA HIS A 185 -2.48 0.10 -3.31
C HIS A 185 -2.74 -0.84 -4.49
N TRP A 186 -3.81 -1.61 -4.40
CA TRP A 186 -4.10 -2.66 -5.37
C TRP A 186 -5.17 -2.19 -6.34
N HIS A 187 -4.73 -1.73 -7.51
CA HIS A 187 -5.58 -1.40 -8.65
C HIS A 187 -6.01 -2.71 -9.33
N LEU A 188 -7.13 -3.25 -8.85
CA LEU A 188 -7.56 -4.63 -9.09
C LEU A 188 -8.11 -4.84 -10.50
N VAL A 189 -8.89 -3.88 -11.00
CA VAL A 189 -9.72 -3.97 -12.20
C VAL A 189 -9.66 -2.64 -12.95
N ASP A 190 -9.78 -2.68 -14.28
CA ASP A 190 -9.78 -1.53 -15.18
C ASP A 190 -10.45 -1.95 -16.51
N ASP A 191 -10.32 -1.16 -17.58
CA ASP A 191 -10.89 -1.43 -18.89
C ASP A 191 -10.50 -2.79 -19.49
N GLN A 192 -9.25 -3.20 -19.31
CA GLN A 192 -8.67 -4.34 -20.01
C GLN A 192 -9.00 -5.67 -19.37
N SER A 193 -9.09 -5.75 -18.04
CA SER A 193 -9.50 -6.97 -17.38
C SER A 193 -10.17 -6.80 -16.01
N PHE A 194 -10.98 -7.78 -15.66
CA PHE A 194 -11.60 -7.95 -14.35
C PHE A 194 -11.11 -9.26 -13.69
N PRO A 195 -9.90 -9.32 -13.13
CA PRO A 195 -9.35 -10.56 -12.57
C PRO A 195 -9.90 -10.90 -11.18
N PHE A 196 -10.54 -9.97 -10.47
CA PHE A 196 -11.11 -10.23 -9.15
C PHE A 196 -12.33 -11.16 -9.23
N VAL A 197 -12.30 -12.32 -8.58
CA VAL A 197 -13.45 -13.24 -8.56
C VAL A 197 -14.43 -12.81 -7.47
N SER A 198 -15.45 -12.07 -7.88
CA SER A 198 -16.58 -11.74 -7.00
C SER A 198 -17.42 -12.99 -6.72
N GLN A 199 -17.74 -13.24 -5.46
CA GLN A 199 -18.66 -14.30 -5.06
C GLN A 199 -20.11 -13.94 -5.41
N LYS A 200 -20.46 -12.65 -5.37
CA LYS A 200 -21.80 -12.16 -5.67
C LYS A 200 -22.06 -12.06 -7.17
N PHE A 201 -21.04 -11.69 -7.94
CA PHE A 201 -21.08 -11.55 -9.39
C PHE A 201 -19.94 -12.35 -10.05
N PRO A 202 -19.95 -13.70 -9.99
CA PRO A 202 -18.89 -14.53 -10.58
C PRO A 202 -18.66 -14.25 -12.08
N GLU A 203 -19.72 -13.86 -12.78
CA GLU A 203 -19.74 -13.49 -14.18
C GLU A 203 -18.76 -12.36 -14.53
N LEU A 204 -18.46 -11.44 -13.61
CA LEU A 204 -17.51 -10.36 -13.84
C LEU A 204 -16.14 -10.90 -14.25
N SER A 205 -15.58 -11.83 -13.47
CA SER A 205 -14.31 -12.47 -13.82
C SER A 205 -14.47 -13.50 -14.93
N GLN A 206 -15.62 -14.17 -15.02
CA GLN A 206 -15.87 -15.19 -16.04
C GLN A 206 -15.80 -14.62 -17.46
N TYR A 207 -16.25 -13.37 -17.65
CA TYR A 207 -16.29 -12.72 -18.97
C TYR A 207 -15.30 -11.55 -19.09
N GLY A 208 -14.90 -10.94 -17.97
CA GLY A 208 -14.01 -9.77 -17.95
C GLY A 208 -12.54 -10.08 -17.70
N ALA A 209 -12.16 -11.26 -17.18
CA ALA A 209 -10.75 -11.61 -17.03
C ALA A 209 -10.10 -12.02 -18.37
N TYR A 210 -8.77 -11.91 -18.48
CA TYR A 210 -8.04 -12.41 -19.64
C TYR A 210 -8.21 -13.93 -19.85
N ASP A 211 -8.31 -14.67 -18.76
CA ASP A 211 -8.67 -16.08 -18.72
C ASP A 211 -9.44 -16.34 -17.42
N PRO A 212 -10.65 -16.92 -17.47
CA PRO A 212 -11.54 -17.03 -16.31
C PRO A 212 -11.07 -18.04 -15.25
N GLU A 213 -10.05 -18.85 -15.54
CA GLU A 213 -9.49 -19.83 -14.60
C GLU A 213 -8.03 -19.53 -14.24
N LEU A 214 -7.23 -19.09 -15.21
CA LEU A 214 -5.78 -18.94 -15.05
C LEU A 214 -5.34 -17.55 -14.59
N TYR A 215 -6.07 -16.50 -14.98
CA TYR A 215 -5.69 -15.10 -14.77
C TYR A 215 -6.71 -14.38 -13.91
N VAL A 216 -7.03 -15.01 -12.77
CA VAL A 216 -7.97 -14.51 -11.78
C VAL A 216 -7.38 -14.56 -10.37
N TYR A 217 -7.94 -13.75 -9.48
CA TYR A 217 -7.67 -13.75 -8.04
C TYR A 217 -8.92 -14.21 -7.30
N ASN A 218 -8.90 -15.45 -6.81
CA ASN A 218 -9.97 -15.98 -5.98
C ASN A 218 -9.99 -15.31 -4.60
N THR A 219 -11.09 -15.44 -3.86
CA THR A 219 -11.18 -14.91 -2.49
C THR A 219 -10.04 -15.43 -1.60
N THR A 220 -9.61 -16.68 -1.76
CA THR A 220 -8.47 -17.26 -1.02
C THR A 220 -7.15 -16.59 -1.38
N ASP A 221 -6.97 -16.21 -2.65
CA ASP A 221 -5.76 -15.55 -3.14
C ASP A 221 -5.66 -14.13 -2.56
N VAL A 222 -6.76 -13.38 -2.60
CA VAL A 222 -6.87 -12.04 -2.02
C VAL A 222 -6.66 -12.08 -0.50
N GLN A 223 -7.28 -13.03 0.20
CA GLN A 223 -7.06 -13.24 1.64
C GLN A 223 -5.60 -13.59 1.97
N ALA A 224 -4.95 -14.40 1.13
CA ALA A 224 -3.54 -14.73 1.30
C ALA A 224 -2.63 -13.52 1.10
N VAL A 225 -2.93 -12.65 0.12
CA VAL A 225 -2.21 -11.37 -0.07
C VAL A 225 -2.38 -10.44 1.13
N ILE A 226 -3.62 -10.29 1.62
CA ILE A 226 -3.94 -9.48 2.80
C ILE A 226 -3.16 -9.99 4.02
N GLU A 227 -3.16 -11.29 4.30
CA GLU A 227 -2.42 -11.85 5.43
C GLU A 227 -0.90 -11.71 5.25
N TYR A 228 -0.39 -11.94 4.04
CA TYR A 228 1.05 -11.82 3.74
C TYR A 228 1.55 -10.38 3.96
N ALA A 229 0.76 -9.38 3.57
CA ALA A 229 1.03 -7.97 3.81
C ALA A 229 0.91 -7.60 5.30
N ARG A 230 -0.14 -8.08 5.99
CA ARG A 230 -0.36 -7.84 7.42
C ARG A 230 0.81 -8.31 8.27
N GLN A 231 1.37 -9.48 7.96
CA GLN A 231 2.57 -10.05 8.62
C GLN A 231 3.82 -9.17 8.50
N ARG A 232 3.77 -8.12 7.67
CA ARG A 232 4.83 -7.13 7.40
C ARG A 232 4.42 -5.70 7.76
N GLY A 233 3.26 -5.54 8.40
CA GLY A 233 2.69 -4.23 8.72
C GLY A 233 2.37 -3.40 7.48
N ILE A 234 1.89 -4.04 6.41
CA ILE A 234 1.47 -3.40 5.18
C ILE A 234 -0.05 -3.52 5.05
N ARG A 235 -0.70 -2.39 4.82
CA ARG A 235 -2.12 -2.26 4.52
C ARG A 235 -2.36 -2.70 3.07
N VAL A 236 -3.45 -3.41 2.81
CA VAL A 236 -3.88 -3.72 1.44
C VAL A 236 -5.13 -2.89 1.16
N MET A 237 -4.95 -1.83 0.38
CA MET A 237 -6.01 -0.89 0.03
C MET A 237 -6.50 -1.23 -1.38
N PRO A 238 -7.74 -1.72 -1.54
CA PRO A 238 -8.29 -1.99 -2.86
C PRO A 238 -8.67 -0.69 -3.57
N GLU A 239 -8.50 -0.68 -4.88
CA GLU A 239 -9.13 0.27 -5.77
C GLU A 239 -10.16 -0.43 -6.64
N ILE A 240 -11.34 0.20 -6.70
CA ILE A 240 -12.44 -0.16 -7.59
C ILE A 240 -12.83 1.14 -8.29
N ASP A 241 -12.14 1.42 -9.38
CA ASP A 241 -12.28 2.66 -10.11
C ASP A 241 -13.56 2.70 -10.94
N THR A 242 -14.32 3.78 -10.77
CA THR A 242 -15.58 4.07 -11.45
C THR A 242 -15.84 5.58 -11.46
N PRO A 243 -16.60 6.14 -12.43
CA PRO A 243 -17.35 5.46 -13.49
C PRO A 243 -16.53 5.19 -14.76
N GLY A 244 -15.35 5.79 -14.89
CA GLY A 244 -14.35 5.47 -15.92
C GLY A 244 -13.78 4.07 -15.74
N HIS A 245 -12.84 3.67 -16.60
CA HIS A 245 -12.05 2.44 -16.43
C HIS A 245 -12.86 1.14 -16.20
N THR A 246 -14.05 1.06 -16.78
CA THR A 246 -15.03 -0.01 -16.50
C THR A 246 -15.38 -0.88 -17.70
N ARG A 247 -14.64 -0.80 -18.82
CA ARG A 247 -14.96 -1.56 -20.04
C ARG A 247 -15.04 -3.08 -19.81
N SER A 248 -14.16 -3.65 -18.97
CA SER A 248 -14.17 -5.09 -18.67
C SER A 248 -15.45 -5.55 -17.95
N TRP A 249 -16.13 -4.64 -17.26
CA TRP A 249 -17.35 -4.91 -16.49
C TRP A 249 -18.55 -5.11 -17.42
N GLY A 250 -18.57 -4.37 -18.52
CA GLY A 250 -19.61 -4.48 -19.56
C GLY A 250 -19.62 -5.80 -20.32
N ALA A 251 -18.59 -6.64 -20.15
CA ALA A 251 -18.57 -7.99 -20.70
C ALA A 251 -19.66 -8.90 -20.08
N SER A 252 -20.01 -8.68 -18.81
CA SER A 252 -21.07 -9.41 -18.11
C SER A 252 -22.28 -8.55 -17.75
N HIS A 253 -22.07 -7.25 -17.49
CA HIS A 253 -23.12 -6.30 -17.12
C HIS A 253 -23.19 -5.11 -18.10
N PRO A 254 -23.52 -5.34 -19.39
CA PRO A 254 -23.67 -4.23 -20.34
C PRO A 254 -24.79 -3.25 -19.94
N GLU A 255 -25.76 -3.69 -19.13
CA GLU A 255 -26.90 -2.89 -18.70
C GLU A 255 -26.52 -1.71 -17.79
N ILE A 256 -25.40 -1.79 -17.05
CA ILE A 256 -24.94 -0.72 -16.15
C ILE A 256 -23.94 0.25 -16.82
N LEU A 257 -23.47 -0.06 -18.03
CA LEU A 257 -22.65 0.86 -18.83
C LEU A 257 -23.53 1.73 -19.74
N THR A 258 -22.97 2.85 -20.17
CA THR A 258 -23.61 3.73 -21.15
C THR A 258 -23.52 3.13 -22.55
N ASP A 259 -24.65 3.02 -23.26
CA ASP A 259 -24.64 2.71 -24.68
C ASP A 259 -24.00 3.88 -25.46
N CYS A 260 -22.84 3.60 -26.06
CA CYS A 260 -22.03 4.56 -26.81
C CYS A 260 -22.06 4.29 -28.33
N SER A 261 -23.10 3.57 -28.80
CA SER A 261 -23.24 3.15 -30.20
C SER A 261 -23.25 4.29 -31.23
N VAL A 262 -23.59 5.51 -30.81
CA VAL A 262 -23.56 6.72 -31.65
C VAL A 262 -22.13 7.16 -31.96
N VAL A 263 -21.21 7.03 -30.99
CA VAL A 263 -19.79 7.38 -31.14
C VAL A 263 -19.05 6.25 -31.86
N GLN A 264 -19.26 5.02 -31.39
CA GLN A 264 -18.70 3.81 -31.98
C GLN A 264 -19.71 2.67 -31.89
N SER A 265 -20.11 2.12 -33.04
CA SER A 265 -21.13 1.06 -33.11
C SER A 265 -20.79 -0.13 -32.20
N GLY A 266 -21.69 -0.43 -31.26
CA GLY A 266 -21.54 -1.53 -30.31
C GLY A 266 -20.55 -1.28 -29.17
N ALA A 267 -20.03 -0.05 -29.02
CA ALA A 267 -19.19 0.32 -27.90
C ALA A 267 -20.01 0.70 -26.66
N LEU A 268 -19.42 0.41 -25.49
CA LEU A 268 -19.90 0.87 -24.19
C LEU A 268 -18.95 1.95 -23.68
N GLY A 269 -19.52 2.98 -23.04
CA GLY A 269 -18.79 4.05 -22.38
C GLY A 269 -18.65 3.83 -20.88
N PRO A 270 -18.43 4.91 -20.10
CA PRO A 270 -18.44 4.87 -18.64
C PRO A 270 -19.75 4.30 -18.07
N LEU A 271 -19.74 3.92 -16.79
CA LEU A 271 -20.94 3.51 -16.08
C LEU A 271 -22.06 4.55 -16.25
N ASP A 272 -23.29 4.08 -16.41
CA ASP A 272 -24.46 4.93 -16.62
C ASP A 272 -24.96 5.46 -15.26
N PRO A 273 -24.79 6.76 -14.96
CA PRO A 273 -25.15 7.35 -13.67
C PRO A 273 -26.66 7.59 -13.52
N THR A 274 -27.44 7.34 -14.57
CA THR A 274 -28.89 7.60 -14.57
C THR A 274 -29.72 6.39 -14.19
N LYS A 275 -29.10 5.20 -14.18
CA LYS A 275 -29.73 3.92 -13.84
C LYS A 275 -29.63 3.61 -12.35
N THR A 276 -30.73 3.13 -11.77
CA THR A 276 -30.76 2.73 -10.35
C THR A 276 -30.03 1.40 -10.14
N GLU A 277 -30.03 0.58 -11.17
CA GLU A 277 -29.35 -0.71 -11.27
C GLU A 277 -27.85 -0.55 -11.04
N THR A 278 -27.22 0.48 -11.64
CA THR A 278 -25.80 0.83 -11.44
C THR A 278 -25.46 0.97 -9.95
N TYR A 279 -26.26 1.75 -9.21
CA TYR A 279 -25.99 1.98 -7.79
C TYR A 279 -26.28 0.76 -6.91
N THR A 280 -27.28 -0.04 -7.28
CA THR A 280 -27.59 -1.29 -6.57
C THR A 280 -26.44 -2.29 -6.73
N PHE A 281 -25.97 -2.45 -7.96
CA PHE A 281 -24.82 -3.29 -8.31
C PHE A 281 -23.56 -2.85 -7.56
N LEU A 282 -23.22 -1.56 -7.61
CA LEU A 282 -22.01 -1.04 -6.96
C LEU A 282 -22.07 -1.16 -5.43
N ASN A 283 -23.21 -0.85 -4.80
CA ASN A 283 -23.36 -1.04 -3.36
C ASN A 283 -23.14 -2.51 -2.95
N ASP A 284 -23.63 -3.43 -3.77
CA ASP A 284 -23.50 -4.86 -3.56
C ASP A 284 -22.05 -5.35 -3.73
N LEU A 285 -21.35 -4.86 -4.77
CA LEU A 285 -19.94 -5.16 -5.00
C LEU A 285 -19.06 -4.57 -3.89
N LEU A 286 -19.27 -3.30 -3.51
CA LEU A 286 -18.54 -2.63 -2.44
C LEU A 286 -18.76 -3.32 -1.08
N SER A 287 -19.96 -3.85 -0.84
CA SER A 287 -20.26 -4.63 0.37
C SER A 287 -19.45 -5.92 0.42
N GLU A 288 -19.29 -6.60 -0.73
CA GLU A 288 -18.42 -7.77 -0.83
C GLU A 288 -16.94 -7.40 -0.60
N VAL A 289 -16.46 -6.34 -1.26
CA VAL A 289 -15.10 -5.81 -1.09
C VAL A 289 -14.85 -5.48 0.38
N ARG A 290 -15.81 -4.89 1.09
CA ARG A 290 -15.72 -4.63 2.54
C ARG A 290 -15.60 -5.91 3.37
N GLY A 291 -16.30 -6.97 2.98
CA GLY A 291 -16.21 -8.27 3.64
C GLY A 291 -14.83 -8.91 3.51
N VAL A 292 -14.17 -8.70 2.36
CA VAL A 292 -12.86 -9.29 2.05
C VAL A 292 -11.71 -8.43 2.60
N PHE A 293 -11.65 -7.15 2.21
CA PHE A 293 -10.55 -6.24 2.55
C PHE A 293 -10.70 -5.66 3.95
N LYS A 294 -9.57 -5.61 4.67
CA LYS A 294 -9.54 -5.24 6.09
C LYS A 294 -9.10 -3.80 6.34
N ASP A 295 -8.58 -3.13 5.32
CA ASP A 295 -8.25 -1.71 5.43
C ASP A 295 -9.52 -0.88 5.66
N ALA A 296 -9.36 0.24 6.38
CA ALA A 296 -10.45 1.18 6.59
C ALA A 296 -10.73 2.02 5.34
N TYR A 297 -9.76 2.13 4.42
CA TYR A 297 -9.88 2.91 3.21
C TYR A 297 -10.15 2.04 1.99
N ILE A 298 -10.89 2.60 1.04
CA ILE A 298 -11.04 2.13 -0.32
C ILE A 298 -10.72 3.29 -1.27
N HIS A 299 -9.99 3.01 -2.35
CA HIS A 299 -9.85 3.96 -3.44
C HIS A 299 -11.04 3.77 -4.39
N LEU A 300 -11.82 4.83 -4.59
CA LEU A 300 -13.00 4.82 -5.46
C LEU A 300 -12.67 5.26 -6.89
N GLY A 301 -11.41 5.58 -7.15
CA GLY A 301 -10.93 6.08 -8.43
C GLY A 301 -11.55 7.44 -8.78
N GLY A 302 -12.22 7.49 -9.94
CA GLY A 302 -12.93 8.66 -10.44
C GLY A 302 -12.07 9.56 -11.31
N ASP A 303 -11.04 9.01 -11.97
CA ASP A 303 -10.17 9.69 -12.93
C ASP A 303 -10.63 9.50 -14.38
N GLU A 304 -10.09 10.37 -15.25
CA GLU A 304 -10.16 10.29 -16.71
C GLU A 304 -11.54 9.97 -17.34
N VAL A 305 -12.64 10.40 -16.70
CA VAL A 305 -13.98 10.11 -17.20
C VAL A 305 -14.26 10.86 -18.52
N GLY A 306 -14.34 10.10 -19.61
CA GLY A 306 -14.70 10.62 -20.92
C GLY A 306 -16.21 10.85 -21.06
N PHE A 307 -16.65 12.12 -21.12
CA PHE A 307 -18.07 12.47 -21.20
C PHE A 307 -18.72 12.28 -22.59
N GLU A 308 -17.94 12.03 -23.65
CA GLU A 308 -18.45 11.96 -25.03
C GLU A 308 -19.57 10.92 -25.20
N CYS A 309 -19.48 9.78 -24.50
CA CYS A 309 -20.54 8.77 -24.54
C CYS A 309 -21.83 9.24 -23.84
N TRP A 310 -21.72 9.96 -22.72
CA TRP A 310 -22.88 10.55 -22.03
C TRP A 310 -23.53 11.64 -22.87
N GLU A 311 -22.71 12.48 -23.52
CA GLU A 311 -23.15 13.56 -24.41
C GLU A 311 -24.01 13.07 -25.57
N ASN A 312 -23.69 11.90 -26.11
CA ASN A 312 -24.36 11.33 -27.27
C ASN A 312 -25.45 10.30 -26.91
N ASN A 313 -25.77 10.13 -25.62
CA ASN A 313 -26.81 9.22 -25.17
C ASN A 313 -28.11 9.98 -24.86
N GLU A 314 -29.17 9.72 -25.65
CA GLU A 314 -30.44 10.45 -25.51
C GLU A 314 -31.11 10.30 -24.14
N ASP A 315 -30.98 9.13 -23.50
CA ASP A 315 -31.62 8.87 -22.21
C ASP A 315 -30.91 9.64 -21.09
N ILE A 316 -29.59 9.74 -21.15
CA ILE A 316 -28.79 10.56 -20.22
C ILE A 316 -29.10 12.04 -20.40
N VAL A 317 -29.14 12.54 -21.64
CA VAL A 317 -29.50 13.94 -21.92
C VAL A 317 -30.90 14.28 -21.41
N LYS A 318 -31.88 13.39 -21.59
CA LYS A 318 -33.24 13.55 -21.04
C LYS A 318 -33.26 13.51 -19.50
N TYR A 319 -32.45 12.64 -18.89
CA TYR A 319 -32.33 12.55 -17.45
C TYR A 319 -31.75 13.83 -16.85
N MET A 320 -30.66 14.36 -17.43
CA MET A 320 -30.05 15.61 -16.99
C MET A 320 -31.04 16.77 -17.04
N ALA A 321 -31.76 16.91 -18.16
CA ALA A 321 -32.78 17.94 -18.32
C ALA A 321 -33.95 17.81 -17.32
N SER A 322 -34.28 16.59 -16.91
CA SER A 322 -35.38 16.32 -15.95
C SER A 322 -34.97 16.47 -14.48
N ASN A 323 -33.66 16.48 -14.19
CA ASN A 323 -33.11 16.53 -12.83
C ASN A 323 -32.29 17.81 -12.58
N ASP A 324 -32.42 18.83 -13.43
CA ASP A 324 -31.73 20.12 -13.33
C ASP A 324 -30.18 19.99 -13.27
N ILE A 325 -29.62 19.00 -13.95
CA ILE A 325 -28.17 18.79 -14.06
C ILE A 325 -27.67 19.54 -15.30
N SER A 326 -26.74 20.50 -15.10
CA SER A 326 -26.37 21.47 -16.14
C SER A 326 -25.16 21.04 -16.97
N THR A 327 -24.17 20.40 -16.36
CA THR A 327 -22.96 19.91 -17.04
C THR A 327 -22.71 18.43 -16.78
N TYR A 328 -21.78 17.82 -17.53
CA TYR A 328 -21.42 16.40 -17.32
C TYR A 328 -20.52 16.23 -16.09
N GLU A 329 -19.78 17.26 -15.70
CA GLU A 329 -19.11 17.32 -14.40
C GLU A 329 -20.13 17.33 -13.24
N ASP A 330 -21.27 18.02 -13.39
CA ASP A 330 -22.35 17.95 -12.40
C ASP A 330 -22.97 16.53 -12.34
N LEU A 331 -23.05 15.84 -13.48
CA LEU A 331 -23.55 14.46 -13.55
C LEU A 331 -22.57 13.46 -12.91
N GLU A 332 -21.28 13.62 -13.18
CA GLU A 332 -20.21 12.87 -12.52
C GLU A 332 -20.23 13.13 -11.00
N SER A 333 -20.38 14.39 -10.59
CA SER A 333 -20.53 14.78 -9.19
C SER A 333 -21.71 14.10 -8.52
N TYR A 334 -22.86 14.05 -9.20
CA TYR A 334 -24.03 13.30 -8.73
C TYR A 334 -23.73 11.81 -8.53
N TYR A 335 -23.02 11.20 -9.47
CA TYR A 335 -22.60 9.80 -9.39
C TYR A 335 -21.66 9.56 -8.22
N ILE A 336 -20.55 10.29 -8.14
CA ILE A 336 -19.49 10.07 -7.15
C ILE A 336 -20.01 10.29 -5.73
N GLN A 337 -20.85 11.31 -5.50
CA GLN A 337 -21.48 11.53 -4.19
C GLN A 337 -22.28 10.31 -3.73
N LYS A 338 -23.02 9.64 -4.62
CA LYS A 338 -23.75 8.42 -4.26
C LYS A 338 -22.83 7.27 -3.91
N ILE A 339 -21.73 7.10 -4.64
CA ILE A 339 -20.75 6.03 -4.38
C ILE A 339 -20.02 6.26 -3.06
N ILE A 340 -19.59 7.50 -2.78
CA ILE A 340 -19.02 7.88 -1.48
C ILE A 340 -20.02 7.60 -0.35
N ASN A 341 -21.29 7.96 -0.52
CA ASN A 341 -22.32 7.67 0.48
C ASN A 341 -22.53 6.17 0.71
N SER A 342 -22.49 5.36 -0.36
CA SER A 342 -22.54 3.89 -0.26
C SER A 342 -21.32 3.35 0.50
N ALA A 343 -20.11 3.76 0.14
CA ALA A 343 -18.87 3.36 0.82
C ALA A 343 -18.89 3.73 2.32
N ASN A 344 -19.31 4.96 2.65
CA ASN A 344 -19.44 5.44 4.03
C ASN A 344 -20.48 4.60 4.82
N SER A 345 -21.60 4.21 4.19
CA SER A 345 -22.60 3.34 4.82
C SER A 345 -22.04 1.96 5.19
N LEU A 346 -21.08 1.48 4.40
CA LEU A 346 -20.33 0.23 4.59
C LEU A 346 -19.10 0.39 5.51
N LYS A 347 -18.91 1.56 6.11
CA LYS A 347 -17.79 1.89 7.01
C LYS A 347 -16.42 1.88 6.33
N PHE A 348 -16.39 2.20 5.05
CA PHE A 348 -15.17 2.63 4.39
C PHE A 348 -14.97 4.13 4.51
N ASN A 349 -13.72 4.55 4.62
CA ASN A 349 -13.28 5.90 4.33
C ASN A 349 -12.84 5.94 2.86
N SER A 350 -13.13 7.03 2.16
CA SER A 350 -12.89 7.10 0.72
C SER A 350 -11.59 7.84 0.38
N ILE A 351 -10.85 7.29 -0.59
CA ILE A 351 -9.82 8.01 -1.34
C ILE A 351 -10.31 8.15 -2.79
N VAL A 352 -10.08 9.30 -3.39
CA VAL A 352 -10.46 9.59 -4.78
C VAL A 352 -9.29 10.25 -5.52
N TRP A 353 -9.22 10.07 -6.84
CA TRP A 353 -8.31 10.84 -7.67
C TRP A 353 -8.70 12.32 -7.72
N GLU A 354 -7.76 13.17 -8.14
CA GLU A 354 -7.90 14.62 -8.07
C GLU A 354 -9.05 15.18 -8.92
N GLU A 355 -9.41 14.52 -10.02
CA GLU A 355 -10.53 14.87 -10.90
C GLU A 355 -11.80 15.15 -10.11
N VAL A 356 -12.13 14.27 -9.18
CA VAL A 356 -13.31 14.39 -8.33
C VAL A 356 -13.31 15.71 -7.56
N PHE A 357 -12.16 16.12 -7.04
CA PHE A 357 -12.05 17.40 -6.34
C PHE A 357 -12.07 18.59 -7.32
N VAL A 358 -11.31 18.49 -8.42
CA VAL A 358 -11.16 19.56 -9.43
C VAL A 358 -12.49 19.86 -10.14
N ASN A 359 -13.33 18.84 -10.35
CA ASN A 359 -14.64 18.96 -10.98
C ASN A 359 -15.72 19.50 -10.03
N GLY A 360 -15.34 19.89 -8.80
CA GLY A 360 -16.23 20.57 -7.85
C GLY A 360 -17.17 19.64 -7.09
N VAL A 361 -16.88 18.34 -7.03
CA VAL A 361 -17.68 17.39 -6.24
C VAL A 361 -17.59 17.77 -4.76
N THR A 362 -18.75 17.83 -4.09
CA THR A 362 -18.78 18.06 -2.65
C THR A 362 -18.36 16.78 -1.92
N LEU A 363 -17.15 16.78 -1.38
CA LEU A 363 -16.60 15.63 -0.65
C LEU A 363 -16.80 15.78 0.87
N PRO A 364 -17.07 14.68 1.60
CA PRO A 364 -16.88 14.62 3.05
C PRO A 364 -15.50 15.15 3.49
N ASN A 365 -15.40 15.62 4.73
CA ASN A 365 -14.16 16.23 5.24
C ASN A 365 -13.02 15.23 5.40
N ASP A 366 -13.34 13.96 5.60
CA ASP A 366 -12.41 12.85 5.80
C ASP A 366 -12.04 12.13 4.48
N THR A 367 -12.65 12.50 3.35
CA THR A 367 -12.23 12.00 2.03
C THR A 367 -10.83 12.51 1.70
N ILE A 368 -9.94 11.59 1.37
CA ILE A 368 -8.57 11.89 0.94
C ILE A 368 -8.58 12.14 -0.57
N VAL A 369 -8.00 13.26 -0.99
CA VAL A 369 -7.79 13.56 -2.42
C VAL A 369 -6.38 13.14 -2.80
N HIS A 370 -6.25 12.40 -3.89
CA HIS A 370 -5.00 11.86 -4.38
C HIS A 370 -4.57 12.55 -5.67
N VAL A 371 -3.48 13.34 -5.58
CA VAL A 371 -2.98 14.21 -6.65
C VAL A 371 -1.94 13.48 -7.49
N TRP A 372 -2.21 13.34 -8.79
CA TRP A 372 -1.43 12.50 -9.70
C TRP A 372 -0.98 13.21 -10.99
N ARG A 373 -1.54 14.38 -11.33
CA ARG A 373 -1.21 15.04 -12.60
C ARG A 373 -0.11 16.09 -12.46
N ASP A 374 0.94 15.97 -13.29
CA ASP A 374 1.91 17.04 -13.54
C ASP A 374 2.35 17.08 -15.01
N TYR A 375 1.43 17.48 -15.88
CA TYR A 375 1.68 17.61 -17.31
C TYR A 375 0.78 18.68 -17.94
N GLY A 376 1.24 19.24 -19.05
CA GLY A 376 0.53 20.32 -19.73
C GLY A 376 0.27 21.50 -18.79
N ASN A 377 -1.02 21.83 -18.61
CA ASN A 377 -1.47 22.89 -17.72
C ASN A 377 -1.74 22.41 -16.28
N PHE A 378 -1.70 21.10 -16.01
CA PHE A 378 -1.87 20.56 -14.68
C PHE A 378 -0.55 20.61 -13.92
N LYS A 379 -0.59 21.15 -12.71
CA LYS A 379 0.56 21.32 -11.82
C LYS A 379 0.19 20.80 -10.45
N TRP A 380 0.82 19.69 -10.04
CA TRP A 380 0.52 19.06 -8.75
C TRP A 380 0.64 20.04 -7.58
N VAL A 381 1.57 21.01 -7.64
CA VAL A 381 1.74 22.04 -6.61
C VAL A 381 0.50 22.93 -6.45
N GLU A 382 -0.18 23.27 -7.55
CA GLU A 382 -1.40 24.08 -7.53
C GLU A 382 -2.58 23.26 -6.99
N THR A 383 -2.69 22.00 -7.43
CA THR A 383 -3.73 21.08 -6.96
C THR A 383 -3.58 20.76 -5.48
N MET A 384 -2.37 20.40 -5.00
CA MET A 384 -2.10 20.13 -3.58
C MET A 384 -2.44 21.34 -2.71
N LYS A 385 -2.10 22.55 -3.17
CA LYS A 385 -2.47 23.78 -2.47
C LYS A 385 -3.99 23.94 -2.39
N SER A 386 -4.70 23.80 -3.50
CA SER A 386 -6.16 23.95 -3.53
C SER A 386 -6.89 22.93 -2.65
N VAL A 387 -6.44 21.68 -2.66
CA VAL A 387 -6.97 20.60 -1.80
C VAL A 387 -6.79 20.93 -0.32
N THR A 388 -5.57 21.32 0.08
CA THR A 388 -5.25 21.58 1.49
C THR A 388 -5.83 22.90 1.99
N GLU A 389 -5.91 23.96 1.17
CA GLU A 389 -6.66 25.19 1.46
C GLU A 389 -8.16 24.92 1.68
N SER A 390 -8.70 23.89 1.03
CA SER A 390 -10.07 23.41 1.23
C SER A 390 -10.22 22.50 2.47
N ASN A 391 -9.19 22.43 3.32
CA ASN A 391 -9.12 21.64 4.54
C ASN A 391 -9.38 20.14 4.31
N LYS A 392 -8.84 19.59 3.21
CA LYS A 392 -8.92 18.16 2.90
C LYS A 392 -7.55 17.48 3.01
N PRO A 393 -7.51 16.24 3.53
CA PRO A 393 -6.30 15.45 3.53
C PRO A 393 -5.87 15.10 2.11
N ALA A 394 -4.56 15.10 1.87
CA ALA A 394 -3.99 14.93 0.55
C ALA A 394 -2.92 13.82 0.49
N LEU A 395 -2.87 13.14 -0.64
CA LEU A 395 -1.79 12.24 -1.06
C LEU A 395 -1.20 12.74 -2.37
N LEU A 396 0.10 12.52 -2.57
CA LEU A 396 0.79 12.85 -3.82
C LEU A 396 1.34 11.58 -4.49
N SER A 397 1.17 11.48 -5.81
CA SER A 397 1.87 10.51 -6.68
C SER A 397 2.39 11.13 -7.97
N ALA A 398 2.04 12.40 -8.27
CA ALA A 398 2.31 13.03 -9.57
C ALA A 398 3.79 13.04 -10.00
N CYS A 399 4.72 13.08 -9.05
CA CYS A 399 6.15 13.05 -9.32
C CYS A 399 6.76 11.63 -9.27
N TRP A 400 5.96 10.58 -9.08
CA TRP A 400 6.41 9.21 -8.79
C TRP A 400 5.85 8.13 -9.73
N TYR A 401 5.49 8.51 -10.96
CA TYR A 401 5.09 7.56 -12.01
C TYR A 401 6.27 6.69 -12.48
N LEU A 402 6.42 5.52 -11.84
CA LEU A 402 7.52 4.58 -12.10
C LEU A 402 7.40 3.83 -13.44
N ASP A 403 6.26 3.93 -14.11
CA ASP A 403 6.00 3.44 -15.47
C ASP A 403 6.51 4.41 -16.55
N HIS A 404 6.76 5.67 -16.20
CA HIS A 404 7.28 6.72 -17.09
C HIS A 404 8.82 6.86 -17.05
N LEU A 405 9.55 5.74 -17.09
CA LEU A 405 11.02 5.76 -17.08
C LEU A 405 11.59 6.34 -18.38
N GLN A 406 12.61 7.20 -18.27
CA GLN A 406 13.22 7.86 -19.44
C GLN A 406 14.61 7.32 -19.74
N THR A 407 15.55 7.44 -18.79
CA THR A 407 16.99 7.32 -19.10
C THR A 407 17.81 6.53 -18.08
N GLY A 408 17.19 5.98 -17.02
CA GLY A 408 17.86 5.11 -16.05
C GLY A 408 18.60 5.84 -14.92
N GLY A 409 18.45 7.16 -14.81
CA GLY A 409 18.85 8.00 -13.67
C GLY A 409 17.67 8.70 -12.98
N ASP A 410 16.45 8.36 -13.38
CA ASP A 410 15.22 9.09 -13.05
C ASP A 410 14.89 9.07 -11.54
N TRP A 411 15.50 8.14 -10.78
CA TRP A 411 15.35 8.04 -9.32
C TRP A 411 15.71 9.33 -8.57
N GLN A 412 16.60 10.16 -9.11
CA GLN A 412 16.96 11.45 -8.49
C GLN A 412 15.75 12.39 -8.46
N GLY A 413 14.97 12.45 -9.55
CA GLY A 413 13.75 13.26 -9.60
C GLY A 413 12.71 12.77 -8.61
N PHE A 414 12.55 11.45 -8.49
CA PHE A 414 11.66 10.85 -7.49
C PHE A 414 12.10 11.21 -6.06
N TYR A 415 13.40 11.16 -5.79
CA TYR A 415 13.96 11.44 -4.47
C TYR A 415 13.91 12.93 -4.08
N GLU A 416 14.06 13.83 -5.06
CA GLU A 416 14.04 15.29 -4.84
C GLU A 416 12.62 15.85 -4.65
N CYS A 417 11.58 15.08 -5.01
CA CYS A 417 10.19 15.50 -4.82
C CYS A 417 9.83 15.55 -3.33
N ASP A 418 9.46 16.72 -2.82
CA ASP A 418 8.89 16.90 -1.48
C ASP A 418 7.39 17.23 -1.59
N PRO A 419 6.48 16.35 -1.11
CA PRO A 419 5.04 16.56 -1.13
C PRO A 419 4.53 17.83 -0.44
N THR A 420 5.34 18.45 0.42
CA THR A 420 4.99 19.68 1.14
C THR A 420 5.49 20.96 0.45
N ASN A 421 6.21 20.84 -0.67
CA ASN A 421 6.77 21.97 -1.41
C ASN A 421 5.78 22.59 -2.42
N PHE A 422 4.57 22.92 -1.95
CA PHE A 422 3.51 23.57 -2.74
C PHE A 422 3.18 25.00 -2.29
N GLY A 423 3.94 25.54 -1.33
CA GLY A 423 3.77 26.91 -0.84
C GLY A 423 2.59 27.12 0.13
N GLY A 424 2.10 26.05 0.76
CA GLY A 424 1.12 26.11 1.84
C GLY A 424 1.72 26.42 3.22
N ASN A 425 0.87 26.85 4.15
CA ASN A 425 1.20 27.10 5.56
C ASN A 425 1.33 25.78 6.35
N GLU A 426 1.70 25.85 7.64
CA GLU A 426 1.91 24.64 8.48
C GLU A 426 0.64 23.79 8.64
N GLU A 427 -0.54 24.40 8.79
CA GLU A 427 -1.81 23.68 8.90
C GLU A 427 -2.15 22.94 7.60
N GLU A 428 -1.93 23.59 6.46
CA GLU A 428 -2.11 22.99 5.13
C GLU A 428 -1.11 21.85 4.88
N GLN A 429 0.16 22.03 5.27
CA GLN A 429 1.17 20.97 5.15
C GLN A 429 0.87 19.76 6.04
N ASN A 430 0.25 19.96 7.22
CA ASN A 430 -0.15 18.88 8.11
C ASN A 430 -1.29 18.01 7.57
N LEU A 431 -2.02 18.47 6.54
CA LEU A 431 -3.01 17.68 5.82
C LEU A 431 -2.39 16.71 4.80
N VAL A 432 -1.10 16.84 4.48
CA VAL A 432 -0.40 15.92 3.59
C VAL A 432 -0.06 14.63 4.35
N LEU A 433 -0.74 13.55 4.01
CA LEU A 433 -0.60 12.26 4.69
C LEU A 433 0.60 11.44 4.21
N GLY A 434 1.14 11.79 3.05
CA GLY A 434 2.23 11.10 2.36
C GLY A 434 1.93 10.94 0.88
N GLY A 435 2.13 9.75 0.34
CA GLY A 435 1.88 9.48 -1.07
C GLY A 435 2.26 8.07 -1.51
N MET A 436 2.29 7.85 -2.82
CA MET A 436 2.51 6.52 -3.41
C MET A 436 3.09 6.54 -4.81
#